data_AF-A0A3S1NAE2-F1
#
_entry.id   AF-A0A3S1NAE2-F1
#
_cell.length_a   1.000
_cell.length_b   1.000
_cell.length_c   1.000
_cell.angle_alpha   90.00
_cell.angle_beta   90.00
_cell.angle_gamma   90.00
#
_symmetry.space_group_name_H-M   'P 1'
#
loop_
_entity.id
_entity.type
_entity.pdbx_description
1 polymer ?
#
loop_
_entity_poly.entity_id
_entity_poly.type
_entity_poly.pdbx_seq_one_letter_code
_entity_poly.pdbx_strand_id
1 'polypeptide(L)'
;MAGLPSTARVVIIGGGVVGTSSLYHLCKAGWTDCLLLEKNELTSGSTWHAAGNVPTFSSSWSLMNMQRYSTELYRGLAEAVDYPMNYHVTGSLRLAHTKERMQEFQRARGMGRYQGMDIDVVGLEEIKRRYPFIETHDLKGALYDPSDGDIDPAQLTQALAKG
;
A
#
# COMPACT_ATOMS: atom_id res chain seq x y z
N MET A 1 18.71 27.81 0.28
CA MET A 1 17.77 27.11 -0.63
C MET A 1 18.51 26.87 -1.93
N ALA A 2 18.50 25.65 -2.47
CA ALA A 2 18.99 25.44 -3.82
C ALA A 2 18.13 26.29 -4.79
N GLY A 3 18.75 26.98 -5.74
CA GLY A 3 18.02 27.77 -6.72
C GLY A 3 17.14 26.87 -7.57
N LEU A 4 15.93 27.32 -7.87
CA LEU A 4 15.03 26.59 -8.77
C LEU A 4 15.65 26.56 -10.18
N PRO A 5 15.82 25.39 -10.82
CA PRO A 5 16.33 25.33 -12.18
C PRO A 5 15.36 26.02 -13.16
N SER A 6 15.90 26.66 -14.20
CA SER A 6 15.09 27.33 -15.23
C SER A 6 14.39 26.36 -16.18
N THR A 7 14.87 25.12 -16.25
CA THR A 7 14.33 24.02 -17.07
C THR A 7 14.43 22.71 -16.30
N ALA A 8 13.46 21.83 -16.47
CA ALA A 8 13.53 20.44 -16.01
C ALA A 8 12.88 19.52 -17.05
N ARG A 9 13.40 18.30 -17.21
CA ARG A 9 12.84 17.30 -18.12
C ARG A 9 11.46 16.82 -17.68
N VAL A 10 11.24 16.69 -16.37
CA VAL A 10 9.94 16.34 -15.79
C VAL A 10 9.66 17.23 -14.59
N VAL A 11 8.46 17.81 -14.56
CA VAL A 11 7.94 18.54 -13.40
C VAL A 11 6.74 17.79 -12.82
N ILE A 12 6.85 17.38 -11.56
CA ILE A 12 5.78 16.75 -10.79
C ILE A 12 5.14 17.83 -9.92
N ILE A 13 3.83 17.96 -10.00
CA ILE A 13 3.07 18.97 -9.22
C ILE A 13 2.31 18.24 -8.09
N GLY A 14 2.76 18.44 -6.86
CA GLY A 14 2.18 17.87 -5.63
C GLY A 14 3.15 16.95 -4.88
N GLY A 15 3.41 17.29 -3.62
CA GLY A 15 4.29 16.61 -2.67
C GLY A 15 3.59 15.59 -1.76
N GLY A 16 2.51 14.98 -2.24
CA GLY A 16 1.90 13.82 -1.59
C GLY A 16 2.65 12.53 -1.90
N VAL A 17 2.17 11.40 -1.33
CA VAL A 17 2.77 10.07 -1.53
C VAL A 17 2.86 9.66 -3.01
N VAL A 18 1.88 10.04 -3.83
CA VAL A 18 1.88 9.71 -5.27
C VAL A 18 2.95 10.51 -6.02
N GLY A 19 3.12 11.80 -5.69
CA GLY A 19 4.11 12.66 -6.34
C GLY A 19 5.54 12.27 -5.97
N THR A 20 5.79 12.04 -4.69
CA THR A 20 7.08 11.54 -4.19
C THR A 20 7.39 10.14 -4.72
N SER A 21 6.41 9.23 -4.78
CA SER A 21 6.58 7.91 -5.42
C SER A 21 6.94 8.05 -6.90
N SER A 22 6.27 8.94 -7.64
CA SER A 22 6.57 9.18 -9.06
C SER A 22 8.02 9.67 -9.23
N LEU A 23 8.45 10.63 -8.40
CA LEU A 23 9.82 11.14 -8.43
C LEU A 23 10.83 10.04 -8.10
N TYR A 24 10.62 9.31 -7.00
CA TYR A 24 11.46 8.19 -6.56
C TYR A 24 11.68 7.17 -7.68
N HIS A 25 10.62 6.78 -8.39
CA HIS A 25 10.74 5.79 -9.47
C HIS A 25 11.43 6.35 -10.72
N LEU A 26 11.27 7.63 -11.04
CA LEU A 26 12.03 8.28 -12.12
C LEU A 26 13.53 8.31 -11.78
N CYS A 27 13.87 8.73 -10.56
CA CYS A 27 15.26 8.74 -10.08
C CYS A 27 15.86 7.34 -10.08
N LYS A 28 15.12 6.33 -9.61
CA LYS A 28 15.53 4.92 -9.64
C LYS A 28 15.72 4.38 -11.06
N ALA A 29 15.01 4.93 -12.04
CA ALA A 29 15.20 4.64 -13.46
C ALA A 29 16.37 5.43 -14.10
N GLY A 30 17.14 6.19 -13.32
CA GLY A 30 18.33 6.92 -13.75
C GLY A 30 18.07 8.35 -14.23
N TRP A 31 16.87 8.90 -14.02
CA TRP A 31 16.56 10.27 -14.39
C TRP A 31 17.09 11.23 -13.31
N THR A 32 17.86 12.24 -13.71
CA THR A 32 18.48 13.20 -12.79
C THR A 32 17.95 14.63 -12.94
N ASP A 33 17.15 14.89 -13.99
CA ASP A 33 16.59 16.20 -14.30
C ASP A 33 15.07 16.22 -14.07
N CYS A 34 14.69 15.89 -12.84
CA CYS A 34 13.30 15.86 -12.38
C CYS A 34 13.12 16.84 -11.23
N LEU A 35 11.99 17.55 -11.23
CA LEU A 35 11.65 18.55 -10.24
C LEU A 35 10.26 18.24 -9.66
N LEU A 36 10.13 18.21 -8.34
CA LEU A 36 8.85 18.18 -7.66
C LEU A 36 8.55 19.55 -7.07
N LEU A 37 7.36 20.06 -7.35
CA LEU A 37 6.84 21.30 -6.80
C LEU A 37 5.67 21.01 -5.89
N GLU A 38 5.80 21.39 -4.62
CA GLU A 38 4.73 21.34 -3.62
C GLU A 38 4.34 22.77 -3.24
N LYS A 39 3.04 23.01 -3.08
CA LYS A 39 2.50 24.32 -2.71
C LYS A 39 2.94 24.74 -1.31
N ASN A 40 2.95 23.80 -0.37
CA ASN A 40 3.30 24.03 1.03
C ASN A 40 4.48 23.12 1.43
N GLU A 41 4.21 22.13 2.28
CA GLU A 41 5.13 21.08 2.69
C GLU A 41 4.67 19.72 2.16
N LEU A 42 5.61 18.77 2.09
CA LEU A 42 5.27 17.39 1.74
C LEU A 42 4.17 16.87 2.67
N THR A 43 3.31 16.01 2.16
CA THR A 43 2.16 15.41 2.87
C THR A 43 0.99 16.34 3.20
N SER A 44 1.08 17.66 2.94
CA SER A 44 0.07 18.66 3.33
C SER A 44 -1.33 18.52 2.68
N GLY A 45 -1.49 17.59 1.73
CA GLY A 45 -2.78 17.24 1.11
C GLY A 45 -3.52 16.09 1.84
N SER A 46 -4.05 15.13 1.08
CA SER A 46 -4.78 13.98 1.66
C SER A 46 -3.90 13.00 2.43
N THR A 47 -2.60 13.01 2.18
CA THR A 47 -1.68 11.99 2.66
C THR A 47 -1.55 11.97 4.19
N TRP A 48 -1.40 13.13 4.85
CA TRP A 48 -1.11 13.16 6.30
C TRP A 48 -2.23 12.55 7.16
N HIS A 49 -3.49 12.63 6.72
CA HIS A 49 -4.65 12.16 7.48
C HIS A 49 -5.19 10.81 7.00
N ALA A 50 -4.46 10.12 6.13
CA ALA A 50 -4.82 8.75 5.75
C ALA A 50 -4.65 7.82 6.96
N ALA A 51 -5.59 6.88 7.13
CA ALA A 51 -5.51 5.86 8.18
C ALA A 51 -4.35 4.87 7.98
N GLY A 52 -3.71 4.87 6.81
CA GLY A 52 -2.48 4.11 6.56
C GLY A 52 -2.67 2.67 6.11
N ASN A 53 -3.90 2.17 5.89
CA ASN A 53 -4.09 0.77 5.49
C ASN A 53 -3.43 0.46 4.14
N VAL A 54 -2.77 -0.70 4.03
CA VAL A 54 -2.03 -1.13 2.84
C VAL A 54 -2.59 -2.45 2.26
N PRO A 55 -3.83 -2.43 1.74
CA PRO A 55 -4.49 -3.63 1.26
C PRO A 55 -3.91 -4.16 -0.04
N THR A 56 -3.78 -5.48 -0.15
CA THR A 56 -3.42 -6.13 -1.43
C THR A 56 -4.61 -6.76 -2.18
N PHE A 57 -5.82 -6.60 -1.65
CA PHE A 57 -7.03 -7.11 -2.28
C PHE A 57 -7.62 -6.15 -3.31
N SER A 58 -8.01 -6.70 -4.46
CA SER A 58 -8.81 -6.03 -5.47
C SER A 58 -9.66 -7.03 -6.28
N SER A 59 -10.71 -6.51 -6.94
CA SER A 59 -11.47 -7.25 -7.95
C SER A 59 -10.81 -7.20 -9.34
N SER A 60 -9.79 -6.35 -9.50
CA SER A 60 -9.03 -6.12 -10.73
C SER A 60 -7.61 -6.67 -10.63
N TRP A 61 -7.19 -7.40 -11.66
CA TRP A 61 -5.85 -7.97 -11.77
C TRP A 61 -4.75 -6.92 -11.64
N SER A 62 -4.83 -5.86 -12.46
CA SER A 62 -3.78 -4.84 -12.55
C SER A 62 -3.65 -4.03 -11.26
N LEU A 63 -4.78 -3.76 -10.58
CA LEU A 63 -4.75 -3.07 -9.30
C LEU A 63 -4.12 -3.94 -8.20
N MET A 64 -4.45 -5.24 -8.18
CA MET A 64 -3.84 -6.19 -7.26
C MET A 64 -2.33 -6.30 -7.48
N ASN A 65 -1.88 -6.31 -8.74
CA ASN A 65 -0.45 -6.31 -9.06
C ASN A 65 0.26 -5.05 -8.54
N MET A 66 -0.38 -3.88 -8.73
CA MET A 66 0.16 -2.61 -8.24
C MET A 66 0.24 -2.61 -6.70
N GLN A 67 -0.81 -3.08 -6.01
CA GLN A 67 -0.82 -3.16 -4.56
C GLN A 67 0.25 -4.13 -4.02
N ARG A 68 0.43 -5.29 -4.66
CA ARG A 68 1.49 -6.26 -4.34
C ARG A 68 2.88 -5.63 -4.47
N TYR A 69 3.14 -4.93 -5.57
CA TYR A 69 4.40 -4.22 -5.76
C TYR A 69 4.62 -3.16 -4.68
N SER A 70 3.59 -2.37 -4.37
CA SER A 70 3.68 -1.34 -3.34
C SER A 70 4.05 -1.92 -1.97
N THR A 71 3.41 -3.01 -1.53
CA THR A 71 3.76 -3.65 -0.25
C THR A 71 5.17 -4.23 -0.25
N GLU A 72 5.61 -4.84 -1.34
CA GLU A 72 7.00 -5.32 -1.51
C GLU A 72 8.01 -4.18 -1.42
N LEU A 73 7.75 -3.06 -2.09
CA LEU A 73 8.58 -1.85 -2.02
C LEU A 73 8.66 -1.32 -0.58
N TYR A 74 7.51 -1.16 0.09
CA TYR A 74 7.46 -0.56 1.43
C TYR A 74 8.18 -1.41 2.47
N ARG A 75 8.23 -2.74 2.31
CA ARG A 75 8.98 -3.64 3.21
C ARG A 75 10.48 -3.36 3.23
N GLY A 76 11.07 -2.94 2.11
CA GLY A 76 12.50 -2.67 1.99
C GLY A 76 12.88 -1.19 1.99
N LEU A 77 11.89 -0.30 1.89
CA LEU A 77 12.15 1.13 1.64
C LEU A 77 12.94 1.80 2.78
N ALA A 78 12.56 1.54 4.03
CA ALA A 78 13.20 2.14 5.20
C ALA A 78 14.72 1.90 5.24
N GLU A 79 15.13 0.66 4.99
CA GLU A 79 16.54 0.26 4.90
C GLU A 79 17.20 0.85 3.64
N ALA A 80 16.53 0.78 2.49
CA ALA A 80 17.07 1.24 1.21
C ALA A 80 17.41 2.74 1.18
N VAL A 81 16.70 3.56 1.96
CA VAL A 81 16.91 5.02 2.01
C VAL A 81 17.42 5.52 3.36
N ASP A 82 17.76 4.62 4.27
CA ASP A 82 18.19 4.94 5.64
C ASP A 82 17.22 5.92 6.33
N TYR A 83 15.91 5.64 6.27
CA TYR A 83 14.86 6.48 6.85
C TYR A 83 13.92 5.65 7.72
N PRO A 84 13.65 6.05 8.98
CA PRO A 84 12.76 5.31 9.84
C PRO A 84 11.32 5.36 9.31
N MET A 85 10.69 4.19 9.18
CA MET A 85 9.29 4.08 8.82
C MET A 85 8.56 3.11 9.75
N ASN A 86 7.40 3.53 10.23
CA ASN A 86 6.44 2.68 10.91
C ASN A 86 5.59 1.97 9.85
N TYR A 87 5.97 0.73 9.54
CA TYR A 87 5.19 -0.16 8.68
C TYR A 87 4.91 -1.46 9.43
N HIS A 88 3.64 -1.70 9.74
CA HIS A 88 3.19 -2.88 10.48
C HIS A 88 2.50 -3.87 9.53
N VAL A 89 3.13 -5.01 9.30
CA VAL A 89 2.54 -6.12 8.51
C VAL A 89 1.81 -7.06 9.46
N THR A 90 0.58 -6.68 9.83
CA THR A 90 -0.25 -7.38 10.81
C THR A 90 -1.23 -8.38 10.15
N GLY A 91 -1.35 -8.32 8.83
CA GLY A 91 -2.33 -9.02 8.04
C GLY A 91 -3.74 -8.43 8.19
N SER A 92 -4.68 -8.89 7.37
CA SER A 92 -6.07 -8.43 7.43
C SER A 92 -7.09 -9.55 7.21
N LEU A 93 -8.29 -9.32 7.73
CA LEU A 93 -9.46 -10.16 7.50
C LEU A 93 -10.54 -9.34 6.81
N ARG A 94 -10.98 -9.77 5.63
CA ARG A 94 -12.15 -9.20 4.94
C ARG A 94 -13.33 -10.13 5.15
N LEU A 95 -14.35 -9.66 5.84
CA LEU A 95 -15.48 -10.48 6.26
C LEU A 95 -16.50 -10.67 5.14
N ALA A 96 -17.08 -11.87 5.02
CA ALA A 96 -18.19 -12.17 4.14
C ALA A 96 -19.44 -12.54 4.94
N HIS A 97 -20.53 -11.81 4.73
CA HIS A 97 -21.85 -12.13 5.31
C HIS A 97 -22.74 -12.92 4.35
N THR A 98 -22.35 -13.03 3.07
CA THR A 98 -23.14 -13.66 2.01
C THR A 98 -22.34 -14.70 1.23
N LYS A 99 -23.05 -15.60 0.53
CA LYS A 99 -22.41 -16.61 -0.32
C LYS A 99 -21.71 -15.97 -1.53
N GLU A 100 -22.31 -14.91 -2.07
CA GLU A 100 -21.80 -14.16 -3.21
C GLU A 100 -20.48 -13.46 -2.86
N ARG A 101 -20.37 -12.91 -1.64
CA ARG A 101 -19.12 -12.34 -1.15
C ARG A 101 -18.02 -13.40 -0.98
N MET A 102 -18.39 -14.61 -0.54
CA MET A 102 -17.44 -15.73 -0.51
C MET A 102 -16.97 -16.13 -1.91
N GLN A 103 -17.85 -16.13 -2.92
CA GLN A 103 -17.47 -16.40 -4.31
C GLN A 103 -16.52 -15.33 -4.87
N GLU A 104 -16.74 -14.06 -4.54
CA GLU A 104 -15.81 -12.98 -4.87
C GLU A 104 -14.43 -13.22 -4.24
N PHE A 105 -14.38 -13.63 -2.98
CA PHE A 105 -13.12 -13.97 -2.31
C PHE A 105 -12.43 -15.18 -2.95
N GLN A 106 -13.16 -16.19 -3.40
CA GLN A 106 -12.58 -17.31 -4.14
C GLN A 106 -11.93 -16.83 -5.45
N ARG A 107 -12.59 -15.91 -6.18
CA ARG A 107 -12.03 -15.31 -7.39
C ARG A 107 -10.78 -14.48 -7.08
N ALA A 108 -10.86 -13.62 -6.07
CA ALA A 108 -9.72 -12.79 -5.65
C ALA A 108 -8.54 -13.65 -5.20
N ARG A 109 -8.78 -14.72 -4.44
CA ARG A 109 -7.77 -15.71 -4.05
C ARG A 109 -7.05 -16.28 -5.26
N GLY A 110 -7.81 -16.73 -6.27
CA GLY A 110 -7.22 -17.26 -7.51
C GLY A 110 -6.30 -16.24 -8.19
N MET A 111 -6.74 -14.97 -8.27
CA MET A 111 -5.94 -13.90 -8.87
C MET A 111 -4.67 -13.60 -8.07
N GLY A 112 -4.77 -13.45 -6.75
CA GLY A 112 -3.60 -13.11 -5.92
C GLY A 112 -2.60 -14.26 -5.84
N ARG A 113 -3.07 -15.51 -5.72
CA ARG A 113 -2.20 -16.69 -5.68
C ARG A 113 -1.39 -16.85 -6.97
N TYR A 114 -2.00 -16.58 -8.13
CA TYR A 114 -1.25 -16.59 -9.39
C TYR A 114 -0.19 -15.48 -9.44
N GLN A 115 -0.42 -14.35 -8.77
CA GLN A 115 0.55 -13.27 -8.64
C GLN A 115 1.57 -13.51 -7.51
N GLY A 116 1.60 -14.71 -6.91
CA GLY A 116 2.54 -15.07 -5.85
C GLY A 116 2.16 -14.57 -4.45
N MET A 117 0.92 -14.16 -4.25
CA MET A 117 0.45 -13.64 -2.96
C MET A 117 -0.13 -14.75 -2.09
N ASP A 118 0.13 -14.69 -0.78
CA ASP A 118 -0.31 -15.69 0.19
C ASP A 118 -1.73 -15.47 0.75
N ILE A 119 -2.62 -14.89 -0.06
CA ILE A 119 -4.01 -14.68 0.32
C ILE A 119 -4.80 -15.99 0.34
N ASP A 120 -5.71 -16.17 1.29
CA ASP A 120 -6.56 -17.37 1.34
C ASP A 120 -7.98 -17.07 1.86
N VAL A 121 -8.90 -17.98 1.57
CA VAL A 121 -10.28 -17.93 2.09
C VAL A 121 -10.37 -18.83 3.30
N VAL A 122 -10.78 -18.26 4.43
CA VAL A 122 -10.75 -18.89 5.73
C VAL A 122 -12.14 -19.00 6.35
N GLY A 123 -12.34 -20.06 7.15
CA GLY A 123 -13.57 -20.30 7.89
C GLY A 123 -13.62 -19.57 9.23
N LEU A 124 -14.74 -19.73 9.96
CA LEU A 124 -15.00 -19.01 11.22
C LEU A 124 -14.00 -19.33 12.34
N GLU A 125 -13.57 -20.60 12.45
CA GLU A 125 -12.56 -21.02 13.44
C GLU A 125 -11.23 -20.29 13.27
N GLU A 126 -10.79 -20.13 12.02
CA GLU A 126 -9.57 -19.39 11.69
C GLU A 126 -9.71 -17.90 12.02
N ILE A 127 -10.87 -17.31 11.70
CA ILE A 127 -11.19 -15.91 11.99
C ILE A 127 -11.08 -15.66 13.51
N LYS A 128 -11.72 -16.50 14.33
CA LYS A 128 -11.65 -16.39 15.80
C LYS A 128 -10.24 -16.62 16.34
N ARG A 129 -9.47 -17.55 15.76
CA ARG A 129 -8.08 -17.78 16.17
C ARG A 129 -7.19 -16.57 15.92
N ARG A 130 -7.40 -15.87 14.79
CA ARG A 130 -6.61 -14.69 14.41
C ARG A 130 -7.06 -13.42 15.12
N TYR A 131 -8.35 -13.26 15.34
CA TYR A 131 -8.91 -12.09 16.00
C TYR A 131 -9.95 -12.53 17.06
N PRO A 132 -9.52 -12.84 18.30
CA PRO A 132 -10.39 -13.44 19.31
C PRO A 132 -11.61 -12.59 19.69
N PHE A 133 -11.50 -11.27 19.55
CA PHE A 133 -12.53 -10.30 19.91
C PHE A 133 -13.63 -10.11 18.85
N ILE A 134 -13.54 -10.75 17.67
CA ILE A 134 -14.50 -10.55 16.58
C ILE A 134 -15.76 -11.37 16.83
N GLU A 135 -16.93 -10.79 16.72
CA GLU A 135 -18.16 -11.58 16.73
C GLU A 135 -18.40 -12.20 15.35
N THR A 136 -18.69 -13.50 15.32
CA THR A 136 -18.80 -14.27 14.05
C THR A 136 -20.24 -14.60 13.66
N HIS A 137 -21.23 -13.99 14.32
CA HIS A 137 -22.63 -14.12 13.92
C HIS A 137 -22.79 -13.67 12.47
N ASP A 138 -23.64 -14.38 11.72
CA ASP A 138 -23.97 -14.10 10.31
C ASP A 138 -22.80 -14.13 9.29
N LEU A 139 -21.58 -14.41 9.73
CA LEU A 139 -20.44 -14.59 8.84
C LEU A 139 -20.49 -15.94 8.13
N LYS A 140 -20.13 -15.94 6.86
CA LYS A 140 -19.89 -17.15 6.03
C LYS A 140 -18.41 -17.53 5.95
N GLY A 141 -17.52 -16.60 6.29
CA GLY A 141 -16.07 -16.75 6.23
C GLY A 141 -15.39 -15.41 6.00
N ALA A 142 -14.10 -15.45 5.66
CA ALA A 142 -13.32 -14.26 5.35
C ALA A 142 -12.25 -14.56 4.29
N LEU A 143 -11.73 -13.51 3.66
CA LEU A 143 -10.44 -13.56 2.99
C LEU A 143 -9.38 -13.05 3.96
N TYR A 144 -8.34 -13.85 4.17
CA TYR A 144 -7.17 -13.50 4.95
C TYR A 144 -6.02 -13.11 4.01
N ASP A 145 -5.39 -11.98 4.30
CA ASP A 145 -4.19 -11.50 3.61
C ASP A 145 -3.06 -11.29 4.64
N PRO A 146 -2.00 -12.11 4.63
CA PRO A 146 -0.89 -11.97 5.57
C PRO A 146 0.02 -10.78 5.27
N SER A 147 -0.06 -10.19 4.07
CA SER A 147 0.82 -9.10 3.64
C SER A 147 0.23 -7.72 3.86
N ASP A 148 -1.05 -7.65 4.21
CA ASP A 148 -1.76 -6.42 4.57
C ASP A 148 -1.27 -5.85 5.93
N GLY A 149 -1.71 -4.64 6.23
CA GLY A 149 -1.39 -3.97 7.48
C GLY A 149 -1.61 -2.46 7.39
N ASP A 150 -0.79 -1.72 8.10
CA ASP A 150 -0.84 -0.25 8.16
C ASP A 150 0.55 0.38 8.13
N ILE A 151 0.62 1.58 7.56
CA ILE A 151 1.85 2.35 7.42
C ILE A 151 1.60 3.80 7.80
N ASP A 152 2.58 4.46 8.42
CA ASP A 152 2.55 5.90 8.58
C ASP A 152 2.71 6.58 7.20
N PRO A 153 1.66 7.25 6.68
CA PRO A 153 1.67 7.80 5.32
C PRO A 153 2.62 9.00 5.19
N ALA A 154 2.86 9.73 6.28
CA ALA A 154 3.76 10.86 6.26
C ALA A 154 5.21 10.37 6.19
N GLN A 155 5.58 9.39 7.01
CA GLN A 155 6.91 8.79 6.97
C GLN A 155 7.19 8.09 5.64
N LEU A 156 6.20 7.38 5.05
CA LEU A 156 6.34 6.81 3.71
C LEU A 156 6.68 7.88 2.67
N THR A 157 5.98 9.02 2.70
CA THR A 157 6.22 10.12 1.76
C THR A 157 7.62 10.71 1.94
N GLN A 158 8.07 10.87 3.19
CA GLN A 158 9.41 11.38 3.48
C GLN A 158 10.50 10.40 3.04
N ALA A 159 10.31 9.09 3.27
CA ALA A 159 11.23 8.06 2.81
C ALA A 159 11.36 8.04 1.27
N LEU A 160 10.23 8.13 0.56
CA LEU A 160 10.21 8.24 -0.90
C LEU A 160 10.89 9.52 -1.40
N ALA A 161 10.78 10.63 -0.66
CA ALA A 161 11.44 11.89 -1.02
C ALA A 161 12.95 11.89 -0.73
N LYS A 162 13.42 11.09 0.25
CA LYS A 162 14.84 10.95 0.60
C LYS A 162 15.61 10.08 -0.41
N GLY A 163 14.99 9.02 -0.93
CA GLY A 163 15.58 8.08 -1.89
C GLY A 163 15.65 8.59 -3.31
#